data_AF-Q64DA0-F1
#
_entry.id   AF-Q64DA0-F1
#
_cell.length_a   1.000
_cell.length_b   1.000
_cell.length_c   1.000
_cell.angle_alpha   90.00
_cell.angle_beta   90.00
_cell.angle_gamma   90.00
#
_symmetry.space_group_name_H-M   'P 1'
#
loop_
_entity.id
_entity.type
_entity.pdbx_description
1 polymer ?
#
loop_
_entity_poly.entity_id
_entity_poly.type
_entity_poly.pdbx_seq_one_letter_code
_entity_poly.pdbx_strand_id
1 'polypeptide(L)'
;RDENGGSSDGVTFTSSTEYKGTATVKYVAYNETREYTKNVTVVTGPPLTVGPSTETSSLNLSIYTNVTAISEDADFVIESAAEFQPDLGPTPVLLQYWTLNYDRGSVSGTLADTHIAESAACNQLWAYHMIAGDPYTSGIYPFFLDRNSTLQGTIYDDELRMQIEGDASSADFWTDVCRPFTIDIVAWR
;
A
#
# COMPACT_ATOMS: atom_id res chain seq x y z
N ARG A 1 -29.37 11.15 35.35
CA ARG A 1 -29.49 11.69 33.98
C ARG A 1 -28.61 10.78 33.15
N ASP A 2 -29.24 9.94 32.36
CA ASP A 2 -28.82 8.56 32.17
C ASP A 2 -27.48 8.41 31.44
N GLU A 3 -26.69 7.49 32.00
CA GLU A 3 -25.65 6.75 31.31
C GLU A 3 -26.32 5.88 30.25
N ASN A 4 -25.91 6.00 28.99
CA ASN A 4 -26.12 4.97 27.98
C ASN A 4 -25.00 5.04 26.96
N GLY A 5 -24.29 3.92 26.84
CA GLY A 5 -23.11 3.75 26.03
C GLY A 5 -23.36 4.08 24.57
N GLY A 6 -22.53 4.98 24.04
CA GLY A 6 -22.30 5.04 22.61
C GLY A 6 -21.43 3.84 22.27
N SER A 7 -22.06 2.82 21.70
CA SER A 7 -21.37 1.77 20.97
C SER A 7 -20.31 2.40 20.08
N SER A 8 -19.08 1.88 20.14
CA SER A 8 -18.11 2.00 19.06
C SER A 8 -18.65 1.21 17.87
N ASP A 9 -19.74 1.70 17.26
CA ASP A 9 -20.26 1.19 16.01
C ASP A 9 -19.23 1.56 14.95
N GLY A 10 -18.18 0.76 14.88
CA GLY A 10 -17.19 0.78 13.83
C GLY A 10 -17.95 0.65 12.53
N VAL A 11 -17.83 1.65 11.66
CA VAL A 11 -18.42 1.58 10.33
C VAL A 11 -17.83 0.35 9.65
N THR A 12 -18.68 -0.63 9.39
CA THR A 12 -18.27 -1.91 8.80
C THR A 12 -18.47 -1.82 7.30
N PHE A 13 -17.40 -2.04 6.53
CA PHE A 13 -17.51 -2.19 5.09
C PHE A 13 -18.25 -3.49 4.78
N THR A 14 -19.33 -3.43 4.01
CA THR A 14 -20.14 -4.61 3.65
C THR A 14 -19.98 -5.06 2.20
N SER A 15 -19.34 -4.23 1.36
CA SER A 15 -19.13 -4.49 -0.05
C SER A 15 -17.90 -3.74 -0.56
N SER A 16 -17.28 -4.26 -1.62
CA SER A 16 -16.17 -3.58 -2.28
C SER A 16 -16.64 -2.36 -3.08
N THR A 17 -15.83 -1.30 -3.06
CA THR A 17 -15.99 -0.08 -3.83
C THR A 17 -14.67 0.23 -4.53
N GLU A 18 -14.74 0.54 -5.82
CA GLU A 18 -13.59 0.94 -6.64
C GLU A 18 -13.63 2.45 -6.87
N TYR A 19 -12.48 3.09 -6.72
CA TYR A 19 -12.22 4.50 -7.03
C TYR A 19 -11.09 4.57 -8.05
N LYS A 20 -11.20 5.53 -8.98
CA LYS A 20 -10.15 5.83 -9.97
C LYS A 20 -9.71 7.27 -9.84
N GLY A 21 -8.42 7.51 -10.00
CA GLY A 21 -7.92 8.87 -9.96
C GLY A 21 -6.44 8.95 -10.21
N THR A 22 -5.79 9.85 -9.48
CA THR A 22 -4.38 10.16 -9.66
C THR A 22 -3.63 10.06 -8.35
N ALA A 23 -2.42 9.53 -8.42
CA ALA A 23 -1.42 9.56 -7.36
C ALA A 23 -0.26 10.48 -7.77
N THR A 24 0.13 11.40 -6.91
CA THR A 24 1.40 12.13 -7.03
C THR A 24 2.42 11.40 -6.17
N VAL A 25 3.39 10.77 -6.82
CA VAL A 25 4.43 9.99 -6.18
C VAL A 25 5.70 10.81 -6.19
N LYS A 26 6.26 11.05 -5.02
CA LYS A 26 7.51 11.75 -4.83
C LYS A 26 8.46 10.87 -4.06
N TYR A 27 9.70 10.78 -4.50
CA TYR A 27 10.72 10.03 -3.78
C TYR A 27 12.10 10.64 -3.99
N VAL A 28 13.04 10.29 -3.13
CA VAL A 28 14.45 10.67 -3.30
C VAL A 28 15.27 9.46 -3.71
N ALA A 29 15.94 9.57 -4.86
CA ALA A 29 16.92 8.62 -5.33
C ALA A 29 18.20 9.36 -5.72
N TYR A 30 19.36 8.89 -5.27
CA TYR A 30 20.66 9.49 -5.55
C TYR A 30 20.75 11.00 -5.17
N ASN A 31 20.15 11.38 -4.04
CA ASN A 31 20.03 12.79 -3.59
C ASN A 31 19.24 13.71 -4.54
N GLU A 32 18.57 13.15 -5.53
CA GLU A 32 17.64 13.87 -6.40
C GLU A 32 16.21 13.55 -5.99
N THR A 33 15.40 14.59 -5.85
CA THR A 33 13.96 14.43 -5.66
C THR A 33 13.30 14.26 -7.02
N ARG A 34 12.53 13.19 -7.17
CA ARG A 34 11.73 12.92 -8.36
C ARG A 34 10.26 12.95 -7.99
N GLU A 35 9.44 13.39 -8.93
CA GLU A 35 7.99 13.55 -8.75
C GLU A 35 7.29 13.14 -10.03
N TYR A 36 6.28 12.29 -9.89
CA TYR A 36 5.52 11.71 -11.00
C TYR A 36 4.02 11.71 -10.67
N THR A 37 3.18 11.83 -11.69
CA THR A 37 1.74 11.64 -11.57
C THR A 37 1.35 10.35 -12.28
N LYS A 38 0.65 9.45 -11.57
CA LYS A 38 0.21 8.15 -12.08
C LYS A 38 -1.30 8.01 -11.96
N ASN A 39 -1.91 7.33 -12.92
CA ASN A 39 -3.28 6.86 -12.76
C ASN A 39 -3.32 5.73 -11.73
N VAL A 40 -4.23 5.82 -10.78
CA VAL A 40 -4.35 4.87 -9.67
C VAL A 40 -5.76 4.32 -9.58
N THR A 41 -5.86 3.06 -9.22
CA THR A 41 -7.10 2.41 -8.80
C THR A 41 -6.99 2.12 -7.31
N VAL A 42 -8.04 2.48 -6.57
CA VAL A 42 -8.16 2.17 -5.14
C VAL A 42 -9.40 1.33 -4.94
N VAL A 43 -9.27 0.20 -4.27
CA VAL A 43 -10.37 -0.69 -3.92
C VAL A 43 -10.45 -0.77 -2.40
N THR A 44 -11.61 -0.44 -1.85
CA THR A 44 -11.91 -0.63 -0.42
C THR A 44 -12.98 -1.69 -0.27
N GLY A 45 -12.89 -2.58 0.71
CA GLY A 45 -13.88 -3.64 0.92
C GLY A 45 -14.00 -4.10 2.37
N PRO A 46 -14.90 -5.06 2.65
CA PRO A 46 -14.93 -5.74 3.94
C PRO A 46 -13.55 -6.35 4.27
N PRO A 47 -13.22 -6.57 5.56
CA PRO A 47 -12.01 -7.29 5.94
C PRO A 47 -11.88 -8.63 5.20
N LEU A 48 -10.69 -8.90 4.63
CA LEU A 48 -10.47 -10.10 3.82
C LEU A 48 -10.55 -11.36 4.70
N THR A 49 -11.31 -12.37 4.27
CA THR A 49 -11.39 -13.67 4.95
C THR A 49 -10.85 -14.78 4.06
N VAL A 50 -9.87 -15.53 4.57
CA VAL A 50 -9.26 -16.69 3.90
C VAL A 50 -9.33 -17.89 4.84
N GLY A 51 -10.16 -18.87 4.48
CA GLY A 51 -10.42 -20.03 5.33
C GLY A 51 -10.98 -19.60 6.70
N PRO A 52 -10.35 -19.99 7.83
CA PRO A 52 -10.80 -19.60 9.17
C PRO A 52 -10.26 -18.23 9.63
N SER A 53 -9.40 -17.57 8.84
CA SER A 53 -8.73 -16.33 9.25
C SER A 53 -9.37 -15.12 8.58
N THR A 54 -9.55 -14.05 9.35
CA THR A 54 -10.06 -12.76 8.86
C THR A 54 -9.08 -11.66 9.20
N GLU A 55 -8.90 -10.71 8.28
CA GLU A 55 -8.10 -9.51 8.46
C GLU A 55 -8.57 -8.77 9.72
N THR A 56 -7.62 -8.34 10.54
CA THR A 56 -7.92 -7.68 11.81
C THR A 56 -8.27 -6.19 11.63
N SER A 57 -7.84 -5.59 10.53
CA SER A 57 -8.22 -4.24 10.10
C SER A 57 -9.73 -4.16 9.85
N SER A 58 -10.32 -2.99 10.07
CA SER A 58 -11.76 -2.76 9.86
C SER A 58 -12.20 -2.72 8.39
N LEU A 59 -11.25 -2.71 7.45
CA LEU A 59 -11.47 -2.81 6.02
C LEU A 59 -10.30 -3.54 5.35
N ASN A 60 -10.54 -4.02 4.13
CA ASN A 60 -9.49 -4.40 3.19
C ASN A 60 -9.26 -3.25 2.20
N LEU A 61 -8.00 -2.95 1.89
CA LEU A 61 -7.59 -1.85 1.02
C LEU A 61 -6.54 -2.34 0.02
N SER A 62 -6.80 -2.10 -1.26
CA SER A 62 -5.88 -2.34 -2.37
C SER A 62 -5.67 -1.04 -3.15
N ILE A 63 -4.44 -0.67 -3.40
CA ILE A 63 -4.07 0.52 -4.17
C ILE A 63 -2.99 0.12 -5.16
N TYR A 64 -3.21 0.43 -6.43
CA TYR A 64 -2.23 0.10 -7.46
C TYR A 64 -2.30 1.07 -8.63
N THR A 65 -1.13 1.32 -9.23
CA THR A 65 -1.09 1.95 -10.56
C THR A 65 -1.48 0.91 -11.61
N ASN A 66 -2.06 1.34 -12.74
CA ASN A 66 -2.40 0.43 -13.84
C ASN A 66 -1.10 -0.05 -14.52
N VAL A 67 -0.50 -1.13 -14.02
CA VAL A 67 0.74 -1.71 -14.59
C VAL A 67 0.40 -2.50 -15.85
N THR A 68 0.64 -1.95 -17.04
CA THR A 68 0.31 -2.61 -18.32
C THR A 68 1.43 -3.48 -18.91
N ALA A 69 2.69 -3.28 -18.52
CA ALA A 69 3.90 -4.07 -18.83
C ALA A 69 5.11 -3.33 -18.21
N ILE A 70 6.25 -4.03 -18.00
CA ILE A 70 7.51 -3.55 -17.39
C ILE A 70 7.30 -2.33 -16.47
N SER A 71 7.16 -2.57 -15.17
CA SER A 71 6.87 -1.54 -14.17
C SER A 71 7.69 -0.27 -14.42
N GLU A 72 6.97 0.83 -14.62
CA GLU A 72 7.55 2.13 -14.89
C GLU A 72 8.02 2.78 -13.60
N ASP A 73 8.84 3.82 -13.75
CA ASP A 73 9.22 4.66 -12.62
C ASP A 73 7.96 5.21 -11.92
N ALA A 74 7.97 5.21 -10.59
CA ALA A 74 6.88 5.57 -9.70
C ALA A 74 5.60 4.73 -9.80
N ASP A 75 5.63 3.56 -10.45
CA ASP A 75 4.55 2.58 -10.25
C ASP A 75 4.58 2.02 -8.83
N PHE A 76 3.44 1.61 -8.29
CA PHE A 76 3.38 1.04 -6.95
C PHE A 76 2.16 0.14 -6.75
N VAL A 77 2.27 -0.73 -5.75
CA VAL A 77 1.19 -1.58 -5.24
C VAL A 77 1.23 -1.51 -3.71
N ILE A 78 0.06 -1.32 -3.09
CA ILE A 78 -0.14 -1.31 -1.63
C ILE A 78 -1.39 -2.12 -1.33
N GLU A 79 -1.24 -3.17 -0.54
CA GLU A 79 -2.30 -4.08 -0.13
C GLU A 79 -2.32 -4.17 1.40
N SER A 80 -3.48 -3.97 2.03
CA SER A 80 -3.62 -4.12 3.49
C SER A 80 -3.53 -5.57 3.93
N ALA A 81 -4.11 -6.49 3.14
CA ALA A 81 -4.00 -7.92 3.29
C ALA A 81 -4.29 -8.64 1.96
N ALA A 82 -3.71 -9.82 1.76
CA ALA A 82 -3.88 -10.64 0.57
C ALA A 82 -3.98 -12.14 0.89
N GLU A 83 -4.64 -12.89 0.00
CA GLU A 83 -4.61 -14.34 0.01
C GLU A 83 -3.33 -14.83 -0.68
N PHE A 84 -2.59 -15.71 -0.02
CA PHE A 84 -1.42 -16.35 -0.58
C PHE A 84 -1.61 -17.86 -0.66
N GLN A 85 -1.49 -18.41 -1.87
CA GLN A 85 -1.50 -19.86 -2.11
C GLN A 85 -0.04 -20.37 -2.15
N PRO A 86 0.45 -21.05 -1.10
CA PRO A 86 1.77 -21.68 -1.16
C PRO A 86 1.77 -22.83 -2.18
N ASP A 87 2.83 -22.93 -2.98
CA ASP A 87 2.99 -23.93 -4.05
C ASP A 87 2.84 -25.39 -3.57
N LEU A 88 3.18 -25.66 -2.30
CA LEU A 88 3.17 -27.00 -1.71
C LEU A 88 2.22 -27.14 -0.51
N GLY A 89 1.38 -26.13 -0.23
CA GLY A 89 0.44 -26.16 0.89
C GLY A 89 -1.00 -26.47 0.45
N PRO A 90 -1.78 -27.21 1.26
CA PRO A 90 -3.13 -27.61 0.87
C PRO A 90 -4.18 -26.49 0.99
N THR A 91 -3.85 -25.38 1.65
CA THR A 91 -4.80 -24.31 1.94
C THR A 91 -4.14 -22.94 1.79
N PRO A 92 -4.82 -21.97 1.16
CA PRO A 92 -4.38 -20.59 1.14
C PRO A 92 -4.26 -20.03 2.56
N VAL A 93 -3.38 -19.06 2.73
CA VAL A 93 -3.19 -18.32 3.99
C VAL A 93 -3.49 -16.85 3.79
N LEU A 94 -4.01 -16.20 4.83
CA LEU A 94 -4.15 -14.75 4.88
C LEU A 94 -2.82 -14.14 5.31
N LEU A 95 -2.27 -13.25 4.49
CA LEU A 95 -1.16 -12.38 4.88
C LEU A 95 -1.70 -10.97 5.08
N GLN A 96 -1.48 -10.40 6.26
CA GLN A 96 -1.84 -9.02 6.59
C GLN A 96 -0.57 -8.17 6.69
N TYR A 97 -0.56 -7.04 5.99
CA TYR A 97 0.60 -6.16 5.90
C TYR A 97 0.38 -4.86 6.65
N TRP A 98 -0.82 -4.27 6.56
CA TRP A 98 -1.16 -3.03 7.24
C TRP A 98 -2.09 -3.28 8.41
N THR A 99 -1.88 -2.53 9.48
CA THR A 99 -2.88 -2.35 10.54
C THR A 99 -3.63 -1.06 10.23
N LEU A 100 -4.85 -1.18 9.72
CA LEU A 100 -5.70 -0.03 9.38
C LEU A 100 -6.79 0.18 10.43
N ASN A 101 -7.01 1.43 10.76
CA ASN A 101 -8.14 1.91 11.56
C ASN A 101 -8.99 2.83 10.70
N TYR A 102 -10.29 2.55 10.63
CA TYR A 102 -11.27 3.41 9.98
C TYR A 102 -12.33 3.86 10.97
N ASP A 103 -12.53 5.16 11.04
CA ASP A 103 -13.56 5.79 11.88
C ASP A 103 -14.21 6.95 11.12
N ARG A 104 -15.51 6.80 10.83
CA ARG A 104 -16.39 7.86 10.28
C ARG A 104 -15.77 8.63 9.11
N GLY A 105 -15.27 7.91 8.11
CA GLY A 105 -14.69 8.49 6.92
C GLY A 105 -13.20 8.79 7.03
N SER A 106 -12.60 8.75 8.22
CA SER A 106 -11.14 8.87 8.40
C SER A 106 -10.51 7.49 8.36
N VAL A 107 -9.39 7.35 7.66
CA VAL A 107 -8.54 6.14 7.66
C VAL A 107 -7.13 6.49 8.09
N SER A 108 -6.53 5.61 8.89
CA SER A 108 -5.13 5.71 9.30
C SER A 108 -4.54 4.31 9.46
N GLY A 109 -3.24 4.16 9.25
CA GLY A 109 -2.58 2.90 9.51
C GLY A 109 -1.07 2.94 9.40
N THR A 110 -0.46 1.83 9.78
CA THR A 110 0.98 1.62 9.73
C THR A 110 1.28 0.29 9.07
N LEU A 111 2.32 0.26 8.25
CA LEU A 111 2.85 -0.98 7.69
C LEU A 111 3.49 -1.80 8.82
N ALA A 112 2.86 -2.93 9.15
CA ALA A 112 3.26 -3.86 10.19
C ALA A 112 3.97 -5.12 9.63
N ASP A 113 4.18 -5.16 8.32
CA ASP A 113 4.62 -6.33 7.55
C ASP A 113 5.77 -7.12 8.20
N THR A 114 5.49 -8.40 8.48
CA THR A 114 6.44 -9.37 9.03
C THR A 114 7.02 -10.35 8.00
N HIS A 115 6.62 -10.29 6.73
CA HIS A 115 6.84 -11.34 5.72
C HIS A 115 7.66 -10.87 4.52
N ILE A 116 8.93 -10.53 4.75
CA ILE A 116 9.86 -9.91 3.79
C ILE A 116 10.00 -10.65 2.43
N ALA A 117 9.70 -11.96 2.35
CA ALA A 117 9.81 -12.73 1.11
C ALA A 117 8.51 -12.76 0.30
N GLU A 118 7.36 -12.88 0.97
CA GLU A 118 6.03 -12.94 0.34
C GLU A 118 5.36 -11.56 0.21
N SER A 119 5.75 -10.57 1.01
CA SER A 119 5.28 -9.18 0.92
C SER A 119 5.84 -8.40 -0.25
N ALA A 120 6.90 -8.94 -0.86
CA ALA A 120 7.62 -8.34 -1.97
C ALA A 120 6.73 -7.92 -3.15
N ALA A 121 5.60 -8.61 -3.37
CA ALA A 121 4.67 -8.28 -4.45
C ALA A 121 3.57 -7.28 -4.06
N CYS A 122 3.27 -7.16 -2.77
CA CYS A 122 2.03 -6.54 -2.28
C CYS A 122 2.23 -5.13 -1.71
N ASN A 123 3.46 -4.73 -1.40
CA ASN A 123 3.79 -3.40 -0.89
C ASN A 123 5.16 -2.94 -1.44
N GLN A 124 5.13 -2.39 -2.65
CA GLN A 124 6.34 -2.00 -3.38
C GLN A 124 6.15 -0.73 -4.20
N LEU A 125 7.23 0.03 -4.32
CA LEU A 125 7.38 1.20 -5.17
C LEU A 125 8.46 0.90 -6.20
N TRP A 126 8.15 1.03 -7.48
CA TRP A 126 9.15 0.97 -8.54
C TRP A 126 9.80 2.34 -8.68
N ALA A 127 11.11 2.37 -8.53
CA ALA A 127 11.87 3.61 -8.61
C ALA A 127 13.16 3.41 -9.39
N TYR A 128 13.69 4.50 -9.92
CA TYR A 128 14.99 4.48 -10.59
C TYR A 128 16.12 4.17 -9.60
N HIS A 129 16.92 3.17 -9.95
CA HIS A 129 18.14 2.78 -9.28
C HIS A 129 19.32 2.93 -10.22
N MET A 130 20.38 3.56 -9.72
CA MET A 130 21.67 3.64 -10.38
C MET A 130 22.70 2.87 -9.54
N ILE A 131 23.30 1.83 -10.11
CA ILE A 131 24.41 1.12 -9.47
C ILE A 131 25.65 1.99 -9.60
N ALA A 132 26.23 2.40 -8.46
CA ALA A 132 27.38 3.28 -8.44
C ALA A 132 28.54 2.71 -9.26
N GLY A 133 28.93 3.43 -10.33
CA GLY A 133 30.08 3.08 -11.18
C GLY A 133 29.75 2.29 -12.44
N ASP A 134 28.49 1.96 -12.70
CA ASP A 134 28.09 1.26 -13.92
C ASP A 134 26.84 1.90 -14.59
N PRO A 135 27.05 2.70 -15.65
CA PRO A 135 25.96 3.32 -16.40
C PRO A 135 25.12 2.32 -17.21
N TYR A 136 25.53 1.04 -17.30
CA TYR A 136 24.82 -0.01 -18.03
C TYR A 136 23.90 -0.86 -17.16
N THR A 137 23.96 -0.71 -15.82
CA THR A 137 23.11 -1.44 -14.86
C THR A 137 22.13 -0.53 -14.11
N SER A 138 21.91 0.68 -14.63
CA SER A 138 20.87 1.57 -14.12
C SER A 138 19.50 1.20 -14.70
N GLY A 139 18.44 1.26 -13.90
CA GLY A 139 17.10 0.83 -14.33
C GLY A 139 16.02 1.14 -13.31
N ILE A 140 14.78 0.72 -13.59
CA ILE A 140 13.67 0.78 -12.64
C ILE A 140 13.61 -0.54 -11.89
N TYR A 141 13.63 -0.46 -10.56
CA TYR A 141 13.63 -1.63 -9.68
C TYR A 141 12.52 -1.51 -8.64
N PRO A 142 11.96 -2.64 -8.18
CA PRO A 142 11.06 -2.64 -7.05
C PRO A 142 11.81 -2.35 -5.75
N PHE A 143 11.29 -1.42 -4.97
CA PHE A 143 11.71 -1.13 -3.60
C PHE A 143 10.56 -1.50 -2.66
N PHE A 144 10.86 -2.28 -1.63
CA PHE A 144 9.90 -2.64 -0.61
C PHE A 144 9.68 -1.48 0.33
N LEU A 145 8.42 -1.24 0.71
CA LEU A 145 8.10 -0.21 1.67
C LEU A 145 8.63 -0.64 3.04
N ASP A 146 9.37 0.23 3.71
CA ASP A 146 9.95 -0.04 5.02
C ASP A 146 8.84 -0.08 6.07
N ARG A 147 9.05 -0.95 7.06
CA ARG A 147 8.26 -0.96 8.30
C ARG A 147 8.23 0.45 8.88
N ASN A 148 7.09 0.83 9.43
CA ASN A 148 6.75 2.19 9.90
C ASN A 148 6.30 3.18 8.82
N SER A 149 6.23 2.79 7.54
CA SER A 149 5.46 3.57 6.57
C SER A 149 4.04 3.79 7.08
N THR A 150 3.53 5.00 6.92
CA THR A 150 2.22 5.41 7.43
C THR A 150 1.27 5.66 6.27
N LEU A 151 -0.02 5.49 6.55
CA LEU A 151 -1.10 5.78 5.64
C LEU A 151 -2.14 6.59 6.41
N GLN A 152 -2.60 7.68 5.83
CA GLN A 152 -3.65 8.51 6.42
C GLN A 152 -4.53 9.12 5.32
N GLY A 153 -5.82 9.31 5.60
CA GLY A 153 -6.71 9.86 4.58
C GLY A 153 -8.17 9.87 4.97
N THR A 154 -9.00 10.11 3.97
CA THR A 154 -10.45 10.06 4.07
C THR A 154 -11.05 9.19 2.97
N ILE A 155 -12.06 8.40 3.32
CA ILE A 155 -12.84 7.56 2.42
C ILE A 155 -14.31 7.96 2.60
N TYR A 156 -14.90 8.53 1.55
CA TYR A 156 -16.33 8.85 1.45
C TYR A 156 -16.94 8.13 0.26
N ASP A 157 -18.27 8.17 0.12
CA ASP A 157 -19.00 7.39 -0.89
C ASP A 157 -18.61 7.72 -2.35
N ASP A 158 -18.16 8.95 -2.61
CA ASP A 158 -17.84 9.49 -3.94
C ASP A 158 -16.38 9.90 -4.11
N GLU A 159 -15.63 10.07 -3.01
CA GLU A 159 -14.26 10.57 -3.02
C GLU A 159 -13.38 9.89 -1.99
N LEU A 160 -12.16 9.56 -2.41
CA LEU A 160 -11.09 9.06 -1.57
C LEU A 160 -9.88 9.98 -1.69
N ARG A 161 -9.35 10.41 -0.55
CA ARG A 161 -8.08 11.14 -0.43
C ARG A 161 -7.16 10.40 0.51
N MET A 162 -5.93 10.18 0.11
CA MET A 162 -5.00 9.42 0.93
C MET A 162 -3.57 9.90 0.74
N GLN A 163 -2.79 9.88 1.80
CA GLN A 163 -1.37 10.09 1.78
C GLN A 163 -0.71 8.85 2.38
N ILE A 164 0.25 8.31 1.66
CA ILE A 164 1.17 7.28 2.17
C ILE A 164 2.56 7.89 2.20
N GLU A 165 3.27 7.74 3.30
CA GLU A 165 4.63 8.24 3.44
C GLU A 165 5.50 7.24 4.19
N GLY A 166 6.79 7.31 3.91
CA GLY A 166 7.77 6.48 4.59
C GLY A 166 9.06 6.39 3.81
N ASP A 167 9.68 5.24 3.97
CA ASP A 167 10.97 4.90 3.41
C ASP A 167 10.81 3.63 2.57
N ALA A 168 11.61 3.46 1.51
CA ALA A 168 11.62 2.24 0.73
C ALA A 168 13.06 1.73 0.54
N SER A 169 13.25 0.42 0.58
CA SER A 169 14.56 -0.23 0.46
C SER A 169 14.55 -1.36 -0.57
N SER A 170 15.69 -1.55 -1.24
CA SER A 170 15.84 -2.66 -2.17
C SER A 170 15.97 -3.98 -1.43
N ALA A 171 15.50 -5.07 -2.05
CA ALA A 171 15.75 -6.43 -1.60
C ALA A 171 17.24 -6.80 -1.51
N ASP A 172 18.06 -6.15 -2.34
CA ASP A 172 19.47 -6.47 -2.50
C ASP A 172 20.34 -5.83 -1.41
N PHE A 173 21.29 -6.61 -0.91
CA PHE A 173 22.21 -6.35 0.22
C PHE A 173 23.14 -5.13 0.08
N TRP A 174 23.02 -4.35 -1.01
CA TRP A 174 23.77 -3.12 -1.19
C TRP A 174 22.94 -1.97 -0.62
N THR A 175 23.59 -1.08 0.12
CA THR A 175 23.02 -0.07 1.03
C THR A 175 22.24 1.05 0.34
N ASP A 176 21.52 0.76 -0.74
CA ASP A 176 20.82 1.75 -1.53
C ASP A 176 19.38 1.93 -1.07
N VAL A 177 19.01 3.20 -1.03
CA VAL A 177 17.97 3.71 -0.18
C VAL A 177 17.12 4.64 -1.03
N CYS A 178 15.87 4.27 -1.29
CA CYS A 178 14.85 5.15 -1.85
C CYS A 178 14.15 5.83 -0.67
N ARG A 179 14.73 6.91 -0.16
CA ARG A 179 14.23 7.57 1.07
C ARG A 179 14.41 9.07 1.04
N PRO A 180 13.39 9.84 1.44
CA PRO A 180 12.00 9.45 1.74
C PRO A 180 11.12 9.31 0.49
N PHE A 181 9.95 8.69 0.62
CA PHE A 181 8.87 8.74 -0.38
C PHE A 181 7.54 9.27 0.20
N THR A 182 6.72 9.87 -0.65
CA THR A 182 5.33 10.23 -0.40
C THR A 182 4.46 9.90 -1.61
N ILE A 183 3.23 9.44 -1.36
CA ILE A 183 2.22 9.15 -2.38
C ILE A 183 0.94 9.87 -1.96
N ASP A 184 0.57 10.91 -2.70
CA ASP A 184 -0.65 11.67 -2.48
C ASP A 184 -1.72 11.27 -3.51
N ILE A 185 -2.81 10.67 -3.04
CA ILE A 185 -3.88 10.09 -3.85
C ILE A 185 -5.14 10.93 -3.74
N VAL A 186 -5.76 11.17 -4.89
CA VAL A 186 -7.15 11.62 -4.98
C VAL A 186 -7.85 10.75 -6.02
N ALA A 187 -8.94 10.11 -5.63
CA ALA A 187 -9.72 9.21 -6.48
C ALA A 187 -11.23 9.36 -6.27
N TRP A 188 -12.00 9.03 -7.30
CA TRP A 188 -13.45 9.17 -7.33
C TRP A 188 -14.11 7.90 -7.87
N ARG A 189 -15.38 7.73 -7.53
CA ARG A 189 -16.20 6.59 -7.95
C ARG A 189 -16.80 6.76 -9.35
#